data_AF-A0A7X6MB31-F1
#
_entry.id   AF-A0A7X6MB31-F1
#
_cell.length_a   1.000
_cell.length_b   1.000
_cell.length_c   1.000
_cell.angle_alpha   90.00
_cell.angle_beta   90.00
_cell.angle_gamma   90.00
#
_symmetry.space_group_name_H-M   'P 1'
#
loop_
_entity.id
_entity.type
_entity.pdbx_description
1 polymer ?
#
loop_
_entity_poly.entity_id
_entity_poly.type
_entity_poly.pdbx_seq_one_letter_code
_entity_poly.pdbx_strand_id
1 'polypeptide(L)'
;MNVAFDDHEPGPEDLHLWTARGFTVADARRWIDAGFVLDTAERWRGSGVYRPGPALEWRSAGMTPYTVRPMLRAGMTPKDAVRWHELGYSPADAAERHLAGERPRPRRLLGALLPVRRAPGLDLSEGQAQTMDALLSAGVPAATARAYLDTGWDGTDAVPWARAGVDPAQARVYRAIGFSPREGAALAGDGRDALALMCEWWDAGVPRGEVAAWAVAGFGSAEAARARAEGADPEGARVLRALGGRPPAPEEEPDR
;
A
#
# COMPACT_ATOMS: atom_id res chain seq x y z
N MET A 1 11.24 6.37 -48.98
CA MET A 1 11.53 7.25 -47.82
C MET A 1 11.96 6.34 -46.70
N ASN A 2 13.25 6.00 -46.62
CA ASN A 2 13.78 5.10 -45.61
C ASN A 2 14.34 5.96 -44.47
N VAL A 3 13.66 5.92 -43.33
CA VAL A 3 14.15 6.50 -42.08
C VAL A 3 15.29 5.62 -41.63
N ALA A 4 16.52 6.11 -41.81
CA ALA A 4 17.70 5.51 -41.21
C ALA A 4 17.53 5.68 -39.70
N PHE A 5 17.36 4.56 -38.99
CA PHE A 5 17.61 4.52 -37.57
C PHE A 5 19.11 4.75 -37.41
N ASP A 6 19.44 5.93 -36.87
CA ASP A 6 20.78 6.31 -36.46
C ASP A 6 21.21 5.31 -35.38
N ASP A 7 21.94 4.29 -35.81
CA ASP A 7 22.57 3.28 -34.97
C ASP A 7 23.78 3.96 -34.31
N HIS A 8 23.49 4.86 -33.37
CA HIS A 8 24.50 5.50 -32.54
C HIS A 8 24.99 4.45 -31.55
N GLU A 9 25.89 3.59 -32.01
CA GLU A 9 26.81 2.89 -31.12
C GLU A 9 27.43 3.97 -30.21
N PRO A 10 27.18 3.95 -28.88
CA PRO A 10 27.78 4.94 -28.02
C PRO A 10 29.28 4.73 -28.07
N GLY A 11 29.98 5.60 -28.81
CA GLY A 11 31.43 5.66 -28.80
C GLY A 11 31.93 5.76 -27.36
N PRO A 12 33.12 5.21 -27.06
CA PRO A 12 33.63 5.17 -25.69
C PRO A 12 33.57 6.57 -25.08
N GLU A 13 32.83 6.69 -23.96
CA GLU A 13 32.69 7.94 -23.21
C GLU A 13 34.06 8.57 -22.99
N ASP A 14 34.11 9.88 -23.20
CA ASP A 14 35.34 10.62 -23.30
C ASP A 14 36.11 10.55 -21.96
N LEU A 15 37.40 10.18 -21.99
CA LEU A 15 38.20 9.79 -20.80
C LEU A 15 38.26 10.90 -19.73
N HIS A 16 38.01 12.16 -20.12
CA HIS A 16 37.92 13.29 -19.21
C HIS A 16 36.77 13.14 -18.20
N LEU A 17 35.62 12.57 -18.60
CA LEU A 17 34.48 12.33 -17.71
C LEU A 17 34.82 11.32 -16.61
N TRP A 18 35.55 10.26 -16.98
CA TRP A 18 36.01 9.23 -16.04
C TRP A 18 36.98 9.79 -15.00
N THR A 19 37.93 10.60 -15.44
CA THR A 19 38.90 11.22 -14.53
C THR A 19 38.24 12.25 -13.60
N ALA A 20 37.24 12.98 -14.08
CA ALA A 20 36.43 13.87 -13.24
C ALA A 20 35.65 13.12 -12.13
N ARG A 21 35.30 11.85 -12.34
CA ARG A 21 34.68 10.96 -11.35
C ARG A 21 35.70 10.18 -10.51
N GLY A 22 36.97 10.58 -10.54
CA GLY A 22 38.03 10.00 -9.70
C GLY A 22 38.49 8.61 -10.14
N PHE A 23 38.34 8.26 -11.42
CA PHE A 23 39.06 7.13 -12.02
C PHE A 23 40.42 7.61 -12.51
N THR A 24 41.46 6.80 -12.33
CA THR A 24 42.71 7.03 -13.07
C THR A 24 42.46 6.70 -14.55
N VAL A 25 43.23 7.28 -15.47
CA VAL A 25 43.12 6.96 -16.91
C VAL A 25 43.31 5.45 -17.15
N ALA A 26 44.23 4.82 -16.42
CA ALA A 26 44.46 3.38 -16.50
C ALA A 26 43.26 2.57 -15.99
N ASP A 27 42.62 3.00 -14.89
CA ASP A 27 41.43 2.33 -14.38
C ASP A 27 40.22 2.53 -15.30
N ALA A 28 40.02 3.75 -15.81
CA ALA A 28 38.96 4.07 -16.78
C ALA A 28 39.04 3.15 -18.00
N ARG A 29 40.24 3.02 -18.59
CA ARG A 29 40.48 2.09 -19.70
C ARG A 29 40.09 0.66 -19.36
N ARG A 30 40.48 0.15 -18.18
CA ARG A 30 40.11 -1.22 -17.76
C ARG A 30 38.60 -1.42 -17.63
N TRP A 31 37.85 -0.42 -17.17
CA TRP A 31 36.38 -0.51 -17.06
C TRP A 31 35.72 -0.43 -18.45
N ILE A 32 36.21 0.44 -19.32
CA ILE A 32 35.74 0.56 -20.72
C ILE A 32 36.03 -0.73 -21.50
N ASP A 33 37.25 -1.26 -21.41
CA ASP A 33 37.66 -2.51 -22.07
C ASP A 33 36.83 -3.71 -21.59
N ALA A 34 36.35 -3.66 -20.33
CA ALA A 34 35.45 -4.65 -19.75
C ALA A 34 33.97 -4.40 -20.09
N GLY A 35 33.66 -3.42 -20.93
CA GLY A 35 32.32 -3.11 -21.43
C GLY A 35 31.42 -2.40 -20.40
N PHE A 36 31.99 -1.69 -19.44
CA PHE A 36 31.23 -0.86 -18.50
C PHE A 36 31.23 0.60 -18.92
N VAL A 37 30.05 1.22 -18.85
CA VAL A 37 29.88 2.68 -18.91
C VAL A 37 30.18 3.32 -17.56
N LEU A 38 30.51 4.63 -17.55
CA LEU A 38 30.97 5.36 -16.36
C LEU A 38 30.03 5.20 -15.17
N ASP A 39 28.74 5.44 -15.37
CA ASP A 39 27.73 5.37 -14.31
C ASP A 39 27.66 3.97 -13.67
N THR A 40 27.82 2.92 -14.47
CA THR A 40 27.79 1.55 -13.95
C THR A 40 29.06 1.23 -13.17
N ALA A 41 30.22 1.64 -13.68
CA ALA A 41 31.51 1.50 -13.00
C ALA A 41 31.52 2.25 -11.66
N GLU A 42 30.97 3.47 -11.62
CA GLU A 42 30.82 4.28 -10.42
C GLU A 42 29.94 3.57 -9.37
N ARG A 43 28.81 3.00 -9.79
CA ARG A 43 27.92 2.23 -8.90
C ARG A 43 28.62 1.00 -8.31
N TRP A 44 29.39 0.25 -9.11
CA TRP A 44 30.17 -0.88 -8.61
C TRP A 44 31.21 -0.44 -7.58
N ARG A 45 31.95 0.64 -7.85
CA ARG A 45 32.90 1.24 -6.88
C ARG A 45 32.21 1.67 -5.59
N GLY A 46 31.08 2.37 -5.70
CA GLY A 46 30.28 2.81 -4.54
C GLY A 46 29.73 1.65 -3.70
N SER A 47 29.61 0.47 -4.31
CA SER A 47 29.15 -0.75 -3.65
C SER A 47 30.29 -1.57 -3.02
N GLY A 48 31.55 -1.17 -3.23
CA GLY A 48 32.75 -1.82 -2.70
C GLY A 48 33.51 -2.69 -3.69
N VAL A 49 33.13 -2.69 -4.98
CA VAL A 49 33.79 -3.46 -6.04
C VAL A 49 34.61 -2.52 -6.93
N TYR A 50 35.90 -2.41 -6.65
CA TYR A 50 36.76 -1.37 -7.26
C TYR A 50 37.41 -1.75 -8.59
N ARG A 51 37.24 -2.99 -9.04
CA ARG A 51 37.85 -3.50 -10.27
C ARG A 51 36.80 -4.12 -11.20
N PRO A 52 36.97 -3.99 -12.53
CA PRO A 52 36.02 -4.52 -13.49
C PRO A 52 35.93 -6.05 -13.50
N GLY A 53 37.04 -6.77 -13.28
CA GLY A 53 37.05 -8.24 -13.21
C GLY A 53 36.07 -8.80 -12.17
N PRO A 54 36.22 -8.43 -10.89
CA PRO A 54 35.24 -8.80 -9.86
C PRO A 54 33.81 -8.33 -10.17
N ALA A 55 33.62 -7.15 -10.78
CA ALA A 55 32.30 -6.68 -11.19
C ALA A 55 31.66 -7.58 -12.27
N LEU A 56 32.45 -8.11 -13.22
CA LEU A 56 32.00 -9.10 -14.20
C LEU A 56 31.64 -10.44 -13.54
N GLU A 57 32.40 -10.87 -12.53
CA GLU A 57 32.07 -12.09 -11.79
C GLU A 57 30.74 -11.96 -11.06
N TRP A 58 30.52 -10.84 -10.36
CA TRP A 58 29.23 -10.55 -9.71
C TRP A 58 28.09 -10.39 -10.71
N ARG A 59 28.33 -9.74 -11.86
CA ARG A 59 27.33 -9.62 -12.94
C ARG A 59 26.98 -10.98 -13.53
N SER A 60 27.98 -11.83 -13.78
CA SER A 60 27.79 -13.22 -14.25
C SER A 60 27.05 -14.07 -13.23
N ALA A 61 27.20 -13.76 -11.93
CA ALA A 61 26.43 -14.36 -10.85
C ALA A 61 24.97 -13.85 -10.77
N GLY A 62 24.53 -12.99 -11.70
CA GLY A 62 23.19 -12.38 -11.70
C GLY A 62 23.02 -11.24 -10.71
N MET A 63 24.12 -10.73 -10.13
CA MET A 63 24.08 -9.64 -9.16
C MET A 63 24.30 -8.30 -9.84
N THR A 64 23.78 -7.26 -9.20
CA THR A 64 23.91 -5.87 -9.62
C THR A 64 24.69 -5.08 -8.55
N PRO A 65 25.21 -3.88 -8.86
CA PRO A 65 25.80 -3.02 -7.83
C PRO A 65 24.88 -2.83 -6.61
N TYR A 66 23.57 -2.77 -6.83
CA TYR A 66 22.57 -2.55 -5.78
C TYR A 66 22.39 -3.74 -4.84
N THR A 67 22.72 -4.96 -5.28
CA THR A 67 22.48 -6.19 -4.52
C THR A 67 23.75 -6.75 -3.87
N VAL A 68 24.94 -6.29 -4.27
CA VAL A 68 26.21 -6.90 -3.85
C VAL A 68 26.68 -6.47 -2.46
N ARG A 69 26.27 -5.28 -1.99
CA ARG A 69 26.80 -4.69 -0.75
C ARG A 69 26.52 -5.53 0.52
N PRO A 70 25.31 -6.09 0.73
CA PRO A 70 25.07 -7.02 1.83
C PRO A 70 25.94 -8.29 1.74
N MET A 71 26.15 -8.82 0.54
CA MET A 71 26.94 -10.03 0.32
C MET A 71 28.42 -9.82 0.64
N LEU A 72 28.98 -8.68 0.24
CA LEU A 72 30.36 -8.31 0.57
C LEU A 72 30.55 -8.18 2.09
N ARG A 73 29.57 -7.60 2.81
CA ARG A 73 29.59 -7.54 4.28
C ARG A 73 29.52 -8.91 4.93
N ALA A 74 28.79 -9.83 4.31
CA ALA A 74 28.71 -11.23 4.75
C ALA A 74 29.95 -12.06 4.33
N GLY A 75 30.94 -11.45 3.66
CA GLY A 75 32.14 -12.16 3.19
C GLY A 75 31.88 -13.16 2.06
N MET A 76 30.76 -13.02 1.34
CA MET A 76 30.41 -13.93 0.25
C MET A 76 31.26 -13.69 -0.99
N THR A 77 31.54 -14.77 -1.72
CA THR A 77 32.10 -14.73 -3.08
C THR A 77 31.00 -14.75 -4.13
N PRO A 78 31.28 -14.37 -5.40
CA PRO A 78 30.32 -14.55 -6.50
C PRO A 78 29.82 -15.99 -6.63
N LYS A 79 30.68 -16.98 -6.37
CA LYS A 79 30.33 -18.40 -6.39
C LYS A 79 29.31 -18.76 -5.31
N ASP A 80 29.44 -18.18 -4.11
CA ASP A 80 28.44 -18.37 -3.05
C ASP A 80 27.10 -17.78 -3.50
N ALA A 81 27.10 -16.57 -4.04
CA ALA A 81 25.88 -15.93 -4.54
C ALA A 81 25.18 -16.73 -5.64
N VAL A 82 25.93 -17.29 -6.60
CA VAL A 82 25.37 -18.23 -7.61
C VAL A 82 24.71 -19.40 -6.90
N ARG A 83 25.42 -20.04 -5.96
CA ARG A 83 24.90 -21.22 -5.25
C ARG A 83 23.62 -20.93 -4.49
N TRP A 84 23.53 -19.79 -3.82
CA TRP A 84 22.30 -19.39 -3.12
C TRP A 84 21.19 -19.00 -4.11
N HIS A 85 21.52 -18.31 -5.20
CA HIS A 85 20.57 -17.91 -6.24
C HIS A 85 19.97 -19.11 -7.00
N GLU A 86 20.78 -20.09 -7.39
CA GLU A 86 20.34 -21.35 -8.02
C GLU A 86 19.38 -22.14 -7.14
N LEU A 87 19.56 -22.06 -5.82
CA LEU A 87 18.69 -22.70 -4.84
C LEU A 87 17.49 -21.83 -4.46
N GLY A 88 17.31 -20.67 -5.11
CA GLY A 88 16.11 -19.83 -5.03
C GLY A 88 16.09 -18.87 -3.85
N TYR A 89 17.24 -18.44 -3.34
CA TYR A 89 17.32 -17.41 -2.29
C TYR A 89 17.51 -16.03 -2.90
N SER A 90 16.89 -15.02 -2.29
CA SER A 90 17.13 -13.63 -2.67
C SER A 90 18.54 -13.20 -2.24
N PRO A 91 19.14 -12.20 -2.91
CA PRO A 91 20.41 -11.60 -2.50
C PRO A 91 20.55 -11.24 -1.02
N ALA A 92 19.49 -10.65 -0.44
CA ALA A 92 19.48 -10.23 0.95
C ALA A 92 19.41 -11.42 1.91
N ASP A 93 18.50 -12.37 1.65
CA ASP A 93 18.36 -13.58 2.46
C ASP A 93 19.62 -14.44 2.42
N ALA A 94 20.27 -14.52 1.25
CA ALA A 94 21.51 -15.25 1.07
C ALA A 94 22.64 -14.65 1.92
N ALA A 95 22.76 -13.32 1.94
CA ALA A 95 23.77 -12.62 2.73
C ALA A 95 23.55 -12.80 4.24
N GLU A 96 22.32 -12.66 4.72
CA GLU A 96 22.00 -12.84 6.14
C GLU A 96 22.33 -14.27 6.61
N ARG A 97 21.92 -15.27 5.85
CA ARG A 97 22.16 -16.68 6.19
C ARG A 97 23.64 -17.06 6.09
N HIS A 98 24.34 -16.55 5.08
CA HIS A 98 25.78 -16.74 4.97
C HIS A 98 26.52 -16.12 6.17
N LEU A 99 26.11 -14.93 6.60
CA LEU A 99 26.66 -14.28 7.79
C LEU A 99 26.37 -15.08 9.07
N ALA A 100 25.21 -15.74 9.15
CA ALA A 100 24.86 -16.68 10.22
C ALA A 100 25.62 -18.03 10.14
N GLY A 101 26.51 -18.23 9.15
CA GLY A 101 27.26 -19.46 8.96
C GLY A 101 26.44 -20.63 8.39
N GLU A 102 25.23 -20.36 7.91
CA GLU A 102 24.39 -21.37 7.28
C GLU A 102 24.94 -21.78 5.91
N ARG A 103 24.68 -23.03 5.51
CA ARG A 103 25.00 -23.52 4.17
C ARG A 103 23.76 -23.50 3.27
N PRO A 104 23.90 -23.15 1.99
CA PRO A 104 22.80 -23.15 1.04
C PRO A 104 22.17 -24.55 0.90
N ARG A 105 20.86 -24.66 1.15
CA ARG A 105 20.09 -25.91 1.00
C ARG A 105 19.12 -25.83 -0.18
N PRO A 106 18.98 -26.89 -1.01
CA PRO A 106 18.08 -26.87 -2.16
C PRO A 106 16.63 -26.57 -1.77
N ARG A 107 16.08 -25.47 -2.29
CA ARG A 107 14.61 -25.27 -2.32
C ARG A 107 13.99 -25.96 -3.55
N ARG A 108 14.80 -26.26 -4.58
CA ARG A 108 14.40 -26.84 -5.86
C ARG A 108 14.67 -28.36 -5.95
N LEU A 109 13.91 -29.12 -5.17
CA LEU A 109 13.58 -30.53 -5.47
C LEU A 109 12.16 -30.88 -4.97
N LEU A 110 11.56 -30.02 -4.14
CA LEU A 110 10.18 -30.10 -3.68
C LEU A 110 9.22 -29.15 -4.43
N GLY A 111 9.71 -28.30 -5.34
CA GLY A 111 8.89 -27.31 -6.05
C GLY A 111 8.18 -27.81 -7.32
N ALA A 112 8.58 -28.99 -7.84
CA ALA A 112 7.97 -29.58 -9.04
C ALA A 112 6.95 -30.69 -8.73
N LEU A 113 6.92 -31.20 -7.49
CA LEU A 113 6.05 -32.30 -7.06
C LEU A 113 5.10 -31.90 -5.91
N LEU A 114 5.17 -30.65 -5.45
CA LEU A 114 4.16 -30.07 -4.58
C LEU A 114 3.65 -28.81 -5.28
N PRO A 115 2.32 -28.60 -5.40
CA PRO A 115 1.82 -27.30 -5.81
C PRO A 115 2.45 -26.29 -4.86
N VAL A 116 2.98 -25.22 -5.43
CA VAL A 116 3.54 -24.07 -4.73
C VAL A 116 2.62 -23.76 -3.55
N ARG A 117 3.01 -24.16 -2.33
CA ARG A 117 2.49 -23.49 -1.15
C ARG A 117 3.13 -22.12 -1.17
N ARG A 118 2.45 -21.20 -1.85
CA ARG A 118 2.52 -19.76 -1.59
C ARG A 118 2.53 -19.59 -0.08
N ALA A 119 3.29 -18.60 0.39
CA ALA A 119 3.28 -18.21 1.79
C ALA A 119 1.82 -18.22 2.31
N PRO A 120 1.49 -18.97 3.37
CA PRO A 120 0.15 -18.93 3.96
C PRO A 120 -0.09 -17.50 4.42
N GLY A 121 -0.89 -16.75 3.65
CA GLY A 121 -1.11 -15.31 3.84
C GLY A 121 -1.23 -14.49 2.55
N LEU A 122 -0.81 -15.03 1.39
CA LEU A 122 -0.90 -14.37 0.07
C LEU A 122 -1.82 -15.04 -0.94
N ASP A 123 -2.37 -16.22 -0.66
CA ASP A 123 -3.47 -16.75 -1.48
C ASP A 123 -4.73 -15.97 -1.13
N LEU A 124 -4.95 -14.90 -1.90
CA LEU A 124 -6.26 -14.28 -1.98
C LEU A 124 -7.22 -15.35 -2.50
N SER A 125 -8.32 -15.55 -1.80
CA SER A 125 -9.46 -16.28 -2.37
C SER A 125 -9.90 -15.61 -3.67
N GLU A 126 -10.64 -16.30 -4.52
CA GLU A 126 -11.17 -15.72 -5.76
C GLU A 126 -11.95 -14.41 -5.49
N GLY A 127 -12.74 -14.37 -4.42
CA GLY A 127 -13.43 -13.15 -3.96
C GLY A 127 -12.47 -12.04 -3.49
N GLN A 128 -11.41 -12.39 -2.77
CA GLN A 128 -10.39 -11.41 -2.36
C GLN A 128 -9.58 -10.89 -3.55
N ALA A 129 -9.31 -11.72 -4.56
CA ALA A 129 -8.63 -11.31 -5.79
C ALA A 129 -9.50 -10.35 -6.62
N GLN A 130 -10.80 -10.64 -6.76
CA GLN A 130 -11.76 -9.75 -7.42
C GLN A 130 -11.87 -8.40 -6.68
N THR A 131 -11.86 -8.43 -5.35
CA THR A 131 -11.89 -7.23 -4.50
C THR A 131 -10.61 -6.40 -4.65
N MET A 132 -9.45 -7.06 -4.67
CA MET A 132 -8.16 -6.41 -4.92
C MET A 132 -8.14 -5.73 -6.30
N ASP A 133 -8.57 -6.45 -7.34
CA ASP A 133 -8.62 -5.94 -8.71
C ASP A 133 -9.56 -4.74 -8.83
N ALA A 134 -10.74 -4.80 -8.21
CA ALA A 134 -11.70 -3.70 -8.18
C ALA A 134 -11.13 -2.44 -7.50
N LEU A 135 -10.42 -2.58 -6.38
CA LEU A 135 -9.80 -1.46 -5.66
C LEU A 135 -8.67 -0.83 -6.47
N LEU A 136 -7.78 -1.64 -7.06
CA LEU A 136 -6.68 -1.16 -7.88
C LEU A 136 -7.17 -0.48 -9.16
N SER A 137 -8.13 -1.09 -9.86
CA SER A 137 -8.79 -0.52 -11.05
C SER A 137 -9.52 0.78 -10.72
N ALA A 138 -9.97 0.94 -9.49
CA ALA A 138 -10.59 2.17 -9.00
C ALA A 138 -9.60 3.28 -8.64
N GLY A 139 -8.28 3.02 -8.72
CA GLY A 139 -7.20 3.96 -8.41
C GLY A 139 -6.77 3.97 -6.94
N VAL A 140 -7.24 2.99 -6.13
CA VAL A 140 -6.86 2.90 -4.71
C VAL A 140 -5.43 2.37 -4.60
N PRO A 141 -4.54 2.99 -3.79
CA PRO A 141 -3.19 2.50 -3.59
C PRO A 141 -3.17 1.05 -3.06
N ALA A 142 -2.21 0.24 -3.52
CA ALA A 142 -2.12 -1.18 -3.17
C ALA A 142 -2.03 -1.43 -1.65
N ALA A 143 -1.39 -0.53 -0.89
CA ALA A 143 -1.32 -0.62 0.56
C ALA A 143 -2.70 -0.45 1.22
N THR A 144 -3.48 0.53 0.76
CA THR A 144 -4.87 0.76 1.21
C THR A 144 -5.76 -0.41 0.78
N ALA A 145 -5.65 -0.87 -0.46
CA ALA A 145 -6.40 -2.03 -0.94
C ALA A 145 -6.13 -3.28 -0.10
N ARG A 146 -4.86 -3.51 0.27
CA ARG A 146 -4.48 -4.61 1.16
C ARG A 146 -5.07 -4.47 2.57
N ALA A 147 -5.09 -3.25 3.13
CA ALA A 147 -5.69 -3.00 4.44
C ALA A 147 -7.21 -3.29 4.45
N TYR A 148 -7.93 -3.00 3.36
CA TYR A 148 -9.33 -3.41 3.20
C TYR A 148 -9.50 -4.93 3.21
N LEU A 149 -8.62 -5.68 2.53
CA LEU A 149 -8.68 -7.15 2.53
C LEU A 149 -8.31 -7.75 3.89
N ASP A 150 -7.29 -7.21 4.57
CA ASP A 150 -6.85 -7.69 5.87
C ASP A 150 -7.90 -7.43 6.96
N THR A 151 -8.72 -6.40 6.79
CA THR A 151 -9.90 -6.13 7.64
C THR A 151 -11.14 -6.91 7.20
N GLY A 152 -11.02 -7.82 6.23
CA GLY A 152 -12.06 -8.75 5.81
C GLY A 152 -13.16 -8.13 4.95
N TRP A 153 -12.85 -7.07 4.19
CA TRP A 153 -13.73 -6.60 3.12
C TRP A 153 -13.66 -7.53 1.92
N ASP A 154 -14.83 -7.83 1.37
CA ASP A 154 -15.02 -8.55 0.13
C ASP A 154 -16.01 -7.80 -0.78
N GLY A 155 -15.85 -8.02 -2.09
CA GLY A 155 -16.71 -7.47 -3.12
C GLY A 155 -16.48 -5.99 -3.45
N THR A 156 -17.37 -5.46 -4.27
CA THR A 156 -17.31 -4.09 -4.81
C THR A 156 -17.68 -3.01 -3.78
N ASP A 157 -18.29 -3.39 -2.67
CA ASP A 157 -18.71 -2.49 -1.60
C ASP A 157 -17.53 -1.78 -0.92
N ALA A 158 -16.32 -2.32 -1.01
CA ALA A 158 -15.10 -1.71 -0.47
C ALA A 158 -14.69 -0.44 -1.24
N VAL A 159 -14.98 -0.37 -2.54
CA VAL A 159 -14.48 0.70 -3.43
C VAL A 159 -14.99 2.09 -3.03
N PRO A 160 -16.30 2.30 -2.79
CA PRO A 160 -16.81 3.59 -2.36
C PRO A 160 -16.20 4.10 -1.05
N TRP A 161 -15.97 3.20 -0.08
CA TRP A 161 -15.35 3.54 1.20
C TRP A 161 -13.88 3.89 1.05
N ALA A 162 -13.14 3.10 0.27
CA ALA A 162 -11.71 3.34 0.02
C ALA A 162 -11.48 4.65 -0.73
N ARG A 163 -12.34 4.98 -1.70
CA ARG A 163 -12.31 6.27 -2.42
C ARG A 163 -12.66 7.46 -1.53
N ALA A 164 -13.51 7.25 -0.53
CA ALA A 164 -13.87 8.28 0.44
C ALA A 164 -12.77 8.49 1.50
N GLY A 165 -11.69 7.68 1.48
CA GLY A 165 -10.54 7.84 2.37
C GLY A 165 -10.81 7.42 3.81
N VAL A 166 -11.86 6.64 4.06
CA VAL A 166 -12.22 6.16 5.39
C VAL A 166 -11.30 5.01 5.78
N ASP A 167 -10.85 4.98 7.04
CA ASP A 167 -10.11 3.84 7.57
C ASP A 167 -10.93 2.53 7.41
N PRO A 168 -10.33 1.41 6.99
CA PRO A 168 -11.08 0.18 6.69
C PRO A 168 -11.83 -0.41 7.89
N ALA A 169 -11.31 -0.25 9.12
CA ALA A 169 -11.97 -0.73 10.33
C ALA A 169 -13.16 0.17 10.71
N GLN A 170 -12.98 1.49 10.62
CA GLN A 170 -14.04 2.48 10.83
C GLN A 170 -15.17 2.31 9.81
N ALA A 171 -14.82 2.11 8.54
CA ALA A 171 -15.76 1.90 7.43
C ALA A 171 -16.70 0.70 7.68
N ARG A 172 -16.21 -0.39 8.29
CA ARG A 172 -17.05 -1.55 8.63
C ARG A 172 -18.09 -1.20 9.69
N VAL A 173 -17.68 -0.45 10.71
CA VAL A 173 -18.57 -0.04 11.80
C VAL A 173 -19.62 0.92 11.27
N TYR A 174 -19.23 1.92 10.49
CA TYR A 174 -20.15 2.85 9.84
C TYR A 174 -21.15 2.14 8.91
N ARG A 175 -20.69 1.20 8.09
CA ARG A 175 -21.58 0.36 7.27
C ARG A 175 -22.56 -0.44 8.12
N ALA A 176 -22.10 -1.02 9.23
CA ALA A 176 -22.93 -1.85 10.10
C ALA A 176 -24.03 -1.08 10.84
N ILE A 177 -23.82 0.22 11.09
CA ILE A 177 -24.79 1.12 11.72
C ILE A 177 -25.58 1.98 10.69
N GLY A 178 -25.40 1.69 9.39
CA GLY A 178 -26.24 2.21 8.30
C GLY A 178 -25.75 3.48 7.61
N PHE A 179 -24.54 3.97 7.88
CA PHE A 179 -24.01 5.14 7.18
C PHE A 179 -23.57 4.81 5.76
N SER A 180 -23.72 5.79 4.86
CA SER A 180 -23.11 5.77 3.53
C SER A 180 -21.62 6.14 3.59
N PRO A 181 -20.84 5.83 2.53
CA PRO A 181 -19.41 6.17 2.47
C PRO A 181 -19.12 7.66 2.64
N ARG A 182 -19.99 8.54 2.12
CA ARG A 182 -19.82 9.99 2.25
C ARG A 182 -20.07 10.46 3.67
N GLU A 183 -21.10 9.94 4.34
CA GLU A 183 -21.42 10.31 5.72
C GLU A 183 -20.35 9.80 6.68
N GLY A 184 -19.89 8.56 6.50
CA GLY A 184 -18.79 8.02 7.30
C GLY A 184 -17.47 8.77 7.08
N ALA A 185 -17.19 9.25 5.87
CA ALA A 185 -16.03 10.10 5.60
C ALA A 185 -16.13 11.48 6.25
N ALA A 186 -17.32 12.09 6.27
CA ALA A 186 -17.55 13.34 6.99
C ALA A 186 -17.32 13.16 8.50
N LEU A 187 -17.90 12.11 9.10
CA LEU A 187 -17.71 11.79 10.52
C LEU A 187 -16.25 11.49 10.87
N ALA A 188 -15.55 10.73 10.03
CA ALA A 188 -14.13 10.43 10.22
C ALA A 188 -13.26 11.69 10.08
N GLY A 189 -13.58 12.58 9.15
CA GLY A 189 -12.92 13.88 8.98
C GLY A 189 -13.10 14.80 10.20
N ASP A 190 -14.25 14.72 10.86
CA ASP A 190 -14.54 15.41 12.12
C ASP A 190 -13.90 14.74 13.34
N GLY A 191 -13.11 13.67 13.15
CA GLY A 191 -12.44 12.93 14.22
C GLY A 191 -13.36 12.06 15.06
N ARG A 192 -14.57 11.76 14.59
CA ARG A 192 -15.51 10.88 15.31
C ARG A 192 -15.10 9.42 15.13
N ASP A 193 -14.72 8.76 16.22
CA ASP A 193 -14.51 7.30 16.20
C ASP A 193 -15.85 6.55 16.09
N ALA A 194 -15.94 5.65 15.11
CA ALA A 194 -17.14 4.88 14.77
C ALA A 194 -17.55 3.92 15.88
N LEU A 195 -16.59 3.34 16.61
CA LEU A 195 -16.87 2.43 17.72
C LEU A 195 -17.43 3.21 18.91
N ALA A 196 -16.81 4.34 19.25
CA ALA A 196 -17.30 5.25 20.28
C ALA A 196 -18.71 5.76 19.95
N LEU A 197 -18.95 6.14 18.69
CA LEU A 197 -20.27 6.52 18.20
C LEU A 197 -21.28 5.38 18.38
N MET A 198 -20.94 4.15 17.98
CA MET A 198 -21.83 3.00 18.16
C MET A 198 -22.18 2.76 19.64
N CYS A 199 -21.19 2.82 20.55
CA CYS A 199 -21.41 2.66 21.99
C CYS A 199 -22.30 3.77 22.56
N GLU A 200 -22.05 5.03 22.20
CA GLU A 200 -22.83 6.18 22.66
C GLU A 200 -24.33 6.01 22.33
N TRP A 201 -24.64 5.58 21.12
CA TRP A 201 -26.03 5.40 20.67
C TRP A 201 -26.67 4.14 21.27
N TRP A 202 -25.88 3.10 21.52
CA TRP A 202 -26.35 1.90 22.21
C TRP A 202 -26.70 2.18 23.67
N ASP A 203 -25.85 2.93 24.38
CA ASP A 203 -26.08 3.31 25.78
C ASP A 203 -27.33 4.19 25.93
N ALA A 204 -27.65 4.97 24.89
CA ALA A 204 -28.91 5.72 24.81
C ALA A 204 -30.14 4.86 24.45
N GLY A 205 -29.96 3.58 24.12
CA GLY A 205 -31.04 2.65 23.78
C GLY A 205 -31.52 2.73 22.33
N VAL A 206 -30.74 3.33 21.43
CA VAL A 206 -31.08 3.42 20.00
C VAL A 206 -30.54 2.19 19.24
N PRO A 207 -31.38 1.41 18.56
CA PRO A 207 -30.95 0.28 17.74
C PRO A 207 -30.00 0.70 16.60
N ARG A 208 -28.98 -0.13 16.38
CA ARG A 208 -27.93 0.08 15.35
C ARG A 208 -28.43 0.45 13.96
N GLY A 209 -29.60 -0.05 13.54
CA GLY A 209 -30.15 0.18 12.20
C GLY A 209 -30.73 1.58 11.99
N GLU A 210 -30.96 2.32 13.07
CA GLU A 210 -31.58 3.66 13.00
C GLU A 210 -30.58 4.79 13.32
N VAL A 211 -29.40 4.44 13.84
CA VAL A 211 -28.35 5.40 14.24
C VAL A 211 -28.01 6.36 13.09
N ALA A 212 -27.78 5.84 11.89
CA ALA A 212 -27.47 6.68 10.73
C ALA A 212 -28.61 7.65 10.40
N ALA A 213 -29.86 7.20 10.40
CA ALA A 213 -31.01 8.04 10.08
C ALA A 213 -31.18 9.19 11.07
N TRP A 214 -31.04 8.92 12.38
CA TRP A 214 -31.10 9.93 13.42
C TRP A 214 -29.90 10.90 13.38
N ALA A 215 -28.68 10.39 13.19
CA ALA A 215 -27.48 11.20 13.10
C ALA A 215 -27.51 12.14 11.87
N VAL A 216 -27.92 11.62 10.70
CA VAL A 216 -28.07 12.41 9.47
C VAL A 216 -29.20 13.44 9.60
N ALA A 217 -30.26 13.12 10.36
CA ALA A 217 -31.30 14.08 10.71
C ALA A 217 -30.84 15.15 11.73
N GLY A 218 -29.59 15.09 12.20
CA GLY A 218 -28.98 16.06 13.11
C GLY A 218 -29.42 15.88 14.56
N PHE A 219 -29.75 14.67 14.99
CA PHE A 219 -30.08 14.34 16.37
C PHE A 219 -28.87 13.74 17.08
N GLY A 220 -28.68 14.10 18.36
CA GLY A 220 -27.78 13.38 19.26
C GLY A 220 -28.43 12.11 19.82
N SER A 221 -27.62 11.20 20.34
CA SER A 221 -28.05 9.91 20.92
C SER A 221 -29.18 10.04 21.94
N ALA A 222 -29.03 10.93 22.93
CA ALA A 222 -30.03 11.17 23.98
C ALA A 222 -31.32 11.87 23.49
N GLU A 223 -31.25 12.61 22.38
CA GLU A 223 -32.42 13.26 21.79
C GLU A 223 -33.21 12.28 20.93
N ALA A 224 -32.52 11.47 20.13
CA ALA A 224 -33.10 10.39 19.36
C ALA A 224 -33.81 9.37 20.26
N ALA A 225 -33.22 9.02 21.41
CA ALA A 225 -33.84 8.12 22.39
C ALA A 225 -35.18 8.65 22.94
N ARG A 226 -35.24 9.96 23.24
CA ARG A 226 -36.46 10.63 23.71
C ARG A 226 -37.53 10.68 22.62
N ALA A 227 -37.16 11.13 21.43
CA ALA A 227 -38.06 11.17 20.28
C ALA A 227 -38.63 9.78 19.94
N ARG A 228 -37.82 8.71 20.07
CA ARG A 228 -38.28 7.33 19.92
C ARG A 228 -39.25 6.88 21.01
N ALA A 229 -38.99 7.25 22.27
CA ALA A 229 -39.91 6.93 23.37
C ALA A 229 -41.28 7.61 23.19
N GLU A 230 -41.31 8.75 22.49
CA GLU A 230 -42.52 9.47 22.09
C GLU A 230 -43.17 8.93 20.80
N GLY A 231 -42.58 7.88 20.20
CA GLY A 231 -43.08 7.24 18.99
C GLY A 231 -42.76 7.95 17.68
N ALA A 232 -41.88 8.97 17.70
CA ALA A 232 -41.46 9.67 16.50
C ALA A 232 -40.41 8.87 15.71
N ASP A 233 -40.51 8.94 14.39
CA ASP A 233 -39.48 8.49 13.47
C ASP A 233 -38.48 9.63 13.18
N PRO A 234 -37.28 9.35 12.63
CA PRO A 234 -36.26 10.37 12.39
C PRO A 234 -36.74 11.53 11.49
N GLU A 235 -37.55 11.23 10.47
CA GLU A 235 -38.04 12.23 9.53
C GLU A 235 -39.13 13.11 10.16
N GLY A 236 -40.09 12.51 10.85
CA GLY A 236 -41.16 13.19 11.58
C GLY A 236 -40.60 14.04 12.73
N ALA A 237 -39.64 13.53 13.49
CA ALA A 237 -38.95 14.31 14.53
C ALA A 237 -38.20 15.52 13.93
N ARG A 238 -37.54 15.35 12.78
CA ARG A 238 -36.86 16.46 12.08
C ARG A 238 -37.85 17.52 11.62
N VAL A 239 -39.00 17.11 11.07
CA VAL A 239 -40.07 18.02 10.64
C VAL A 239 -40.65 18.76 11.84
N LEU A 240 -40.94 18.06 12.94
CA LEU A 240 -41.43 18.68 14.18
C LEU A 240 -40.41 19.66 14.76
N ARG A 241 -39.11 19.35 14.73
CA ARG A 241 -38.05 20.29 15.15
C ARG A 241 -38.01 21.53 14.25
N ALA A 242 -38.18 21.37 12.93
CA ALA A 242 -38.23 22.48 11.98
C ALA A 242 -39.49 23.36 12.18
N LEU A 243 -40.60 22.78 12.60
CA LEU A 243 -41.85 23.50 12.89
C LEU A 243 -41.84 24.17 14.27
N GLY A 244 -41.32 23.51 15.31
CA GLY A 244 -41.21 24.03 16.68
C GLY A 244 -40.05 25.03 16.88
N GLY A 245 -39.08 25.07 15.96
CA GLY A 245 -38.02 26.07 15.90
C GLY A 245 -38.40 27.36 15.17
N ARG A 246 -39.60 27.44 14.59
CA ARG A 246 -40.14 28.70 14.08
C ARG A 246 -40.68 29.48 15.28
N PRO A 247 -40.14 30.66 15.64
CA PRO A 247 -40.81 31.51 16.63
C PRO A 247 -42.25 31.74 16.14
N PRO A 248 -43.27 31.74 17.02
CA PRO A 248 -44.61 32.09 16.59
C PRO A 248 -44.52 33.42 15.84
N ALA A 249 -45.05 33.46 14.62
CA ALA A 249 -45.26 34.73 13.95
C ALA A 249 -46.03 35.61 14.96
N PRO A 250 -45.61 36.85 15.20
CA PRO A 250 -46.36 37.72 16.09
C PRO A 250 -47.79 37.75 15.54
N GLU A 251 -48.74 37.30 16.35
CA GLU A 251 -50.15 37.47 16.08
C GLU A 251 -50.34 38.97 15.86
N GLU A 252 -50.64 39.36 14.62
CA GLU A 252 -51.16 40.69 14.35
C GLU A 252 -52.51 40.73 15.06
N GLU A 253 -52.49 41.31 16.26
CA GLU A 253 -53.67 41.76 16.99
C GLU A 253 -54.53 42.59 16.03
N PRO A 254 -55.85 42.29 15.93
CA PRO A 254 -56.73 43.05 15.06
C PRO A 254 -57.01 44.39 15.73
N ASP A 255 -56.44 45.47 15.20
CA ASP A 255 -56.82 46.83 15.60
C ASP A 255 -58.04 47.28 14.78
N ARG A 256 -59.19 47.24 15.46
CA ARG A 256 -60.42 48.04 15.31
C ARG A 256 -61.35 47.83 14.12
#